data_AF-A0A1Y6G312-F1
#
_entry.id   AF-A0A1Y6G312-F1
#
_cell.length_a   1.000
_cell.length_b   1.000
_cell.length_c   1.000
_cell.angle_alpha   90.00
_cell.angle_beta   90.00
_cell.angle_gamma   90.00
#
_symmetry.space_group_name_H-M   'P 1'
#
loop_
_entity.id
_entity.type
_entity.pdbx_description
1 polymer ?
#
loop_
_entity_poly.entity_id
_entity_poly.type
_entity_poly.pdbx_seq_one_letter_code
_entity_poly.pdbx_strand_id
1 'polypeptide(L)'
;MGRNMEELLLAVEEEMAPSILLSVLLSSEDEEDIEKAGEIYRILRDENKLEVFENRGEEKVDEVECNEEESKVIHLKDELKFALQKNVKLERKLKKLDQRIEELKDKDSMAQIAIKNERKQLKDDKKVLSHDNYSLKNEVGSLTKKVLELSSEKELNLKKLERQMNALKAKDEEIAKLHAQMLKERTENEKALAAKELEVAEARTAGSDEMTFADLLAAEGQIAATIEAAPTKQVESDQKPHELTEEILMKEFDRVTHELGLIYDKKDLYNFHTAMKSSNLVILAGMSGTGKSKLVQAYGKALGLFDNHKMTFIPVRPAWTDDADLIGYADTLQMVYRPGDSGLVNALMSAKENSKKLHIICFDEMNLARVEHYFSQFLSVLENEPGPQRVLQLYNGDLKDNLKNSTQYPPVIPIGDNVIFVGTVNLDDSTYHFSDKVLDRANVITLNVLNFGNLRKVSKEEKGTTILKENRTVSLELFNNYRRMLDRFGPW
;
A
#
# COMPACT_ATOMS: atom_id res chain seq x y z
N MET A 1 28.01 79.29 20.00
CA MET A 1 27.78 80.25 21.11
C MET A 1 27.69 81.68 20.57
N GLY A 2 26.46 82.18 20.44
CA GLY A 2 26.15 83.61 20.54
C GLY A 2 26.17 84.48 19.28
N ARG A 3 26.41 83.95 18.08
CA ARG A 3 26.34 84.77 16.85
C ARG A 3 24.88 85.02 16.46
N ASN A 4 24.56 86.26 16.12
CA ASN A 4 23.22 86.64 15.69
C ASN A 4 22.93 86.10 14.28
N MET A 5 21.65 85.96 13.90
CA MET A 5 21.26 85.39 12.60
C MET A 5 21.86 86.15 11.40
N GLU A 6 22.01 87.48 11.52
CA GLU A 6 22.69 88.29 10.49
C GLU A 6 24.19 87.98 10.38
N GLU A 7 24.88 87.67 11.49
CA GLU A 7 26.30 87.29 11.46
C GLU A 7 26.50 85.88 10.88
N LEU A 8 25.54 84.97 11.10
CA LEU A 8 25.57 83.63 10.52
C LEU A 8 25.33 83.67 9.00
N LEU A 9 24.44 84.54 8.52
CA LEU A 9 24.23 84.75 7.08
C LEU A 9 25.44 85.39 6.42
N LEU A 10 26.07 86.39 7.05
CA LEU A 10 27.33 86.98 6.58
C LEU A 10 28.47 85.96 6.49
N ALA A 11 28.59 85.06 7.47
CA ALA A 11 29.59 83.99 7.45
C ALA A 11 29.40 83.02 6.29
N VAL A 12 28.15 82.76 5.89
CA VAL A 12 27.84 81.93 4.70
C VAL A 12 28.14 82.66 3.40
N GLU A 13 27.96 83.98 3.36
CA GLU A 13 28.25 84.77 2.16
C GLU A 13 29.76 84.98 1.92
N GLU A 14 30.58 85.09 2.97
CA GLU A 14 32.01 85.45 2.86
C GLU A 14 33.01 84.33 3.21
N GLU A 15 32.74 83.49 4.23
CA GLU A 15 33.77 82.68 4.88
C GLU A 15 33.61 81.16 4.72
N MET A 16 32.39 80.60 4.68
CA MET A 16 32.20 79.15 4.74
C MET A 16 30.99 78.64 3.95
N ALA A 17 31.09 77.40 3.43
CA ALA A 17 30.00 76.79 2.67
C ALA A 17 28.74 76.59 3.53
N PRO A 18 27.53 76.88 2.99
CA PRO A 18 26.28 76.75 3.72
C PRO A 18 26.07 75.37 4.37
N SER A 19 26.43 74.29 3.66
CA SER A 19 26.28 72.91 4.13
C SER A 19 27.13 72.58 5.35
N ILE A 20 28.32 73.20 5.47
CA ILE A 20 29.19 73.02 6.63
C ILE A 20 28.57 73.71 7.85
N LEU A 21 28.13 74.97 7.72
CA LEU A 21 27.50 75.69 8.82
C LEU A 21 26.20 74.98 9.28
N LEU A 22 25.37 74.55 8.33
CA LEU A 22 24.14 73.80 8.62
C LEU A 22 24.43 72.48 9.33
N SER A 23 25.46 71.75 8.92
CA SER A 23 25.83 70.49 9.58
C SER A 23 26.28 70.69 11.04
N VAL A 24 27.00 71.77 11.31
CA VAL A 24 27.48 72.10 12.66
C VAL A 24 26.31 72.54 13.55
N LEU A 25 25.42 73.40 13.04
CA LEU A 25 24.26 73.86 13.80
C LEU A 25 23.25 72.73 14.05
N LEU A 26 23.01 71.86 13.07
CA LEU A 26 22.11 70.70 13.22
C LEU A 26 22.69 69.60 14.12
N SER A 27 24.00 69.62 14.37
CA SER A 27 24.67 68.70 15.30
C SER A 27 24.79 69.26 16.71
N SER A 28 24.34 70.51 16.93
CA SER A 28 24.27 71.12 18.27
C SER A 28 23.14 70.47 19.09
N GLU A 29 23.33 70.33 20.40
CA GLU A 29 22.29 69.85 21.32
C GLU A 29 21.29 70.96 21.72
N ASP A 30 21.56 72.21 21.33
CA ASP A 30 20.74 73.38 21.67
C ASP A 30 19.64 73.59 20.61
N GLU A 31 18.37 73.53 21.04
CA GLU A 31 17.20 73.51 20.14
C GLU A 31 17.05 74.82 19.34
N GLU A 32 17.53 75.93 19.91
CA GLU A 32 17.54 77.25 19.26
C GLU A 32 18.52 77.32 18.07
N ASP A 33 19.65 76.60 18.13
CA ASP A 33 20.62 76.55 17.04
C ASP A 33 20.10 75.69 15.87
N ILE A 34 19.34 74.64 16.17
CA ILE A 34 18.68 73.78 15.17
C ILE A 34 17.57 74.56 14.45
N GLU A 35 16.80 75.38 15.17
CA GLU A 35 15.76 76.22 14.57
C GLU A 35 16.36 77.30 13.66
N LYS A 36 17.45 77.96 14.09
CA LYS A 36 18.21 78.91 13.27
C LYS A 36 18.77 78.26 12.00
N ALA A 37 19.25 77.01 12.08
CA ALA A 37 19.68 76.26 10.90
C ALA A 37 18.54 76.05 9.89
N GLY A 38 17.34 75.75 10.38
CA GLY A 38 16.14 75.61 9.56
C GLY A 38 15.75 76.91 8.84
N GLU A 39 15.84 78.05 9.53
CA GLU A 39 15.53 79.36 8.95
C GLU A 39 16.57 79.80 7.92
N ILE A 40 17.86 79.65 8.21
CA ILE A 40 18.96 79.96 7.28
C ILE A 40 18.83 79.12 6.00
N TYR A 41 18.52 77.83 6.13
CA TYR A 41 18.32 76.96 4.98
C TYR A 41 17.14 77.42 4.09
N ARG A 42 16.03 77.84 4.71
CA ARG A 42 14.87 78.35 3.96
C ARG A 42 15.20 79.64 3.23
N ILE A 43 15.83 80.61 3.90
CA ILE A 43 16.21 81.89 3.28
C ILE A 43 17.13 81.67 2.08
N LEU A 44 18.19 80.86 2.24
CA LEU A 44 19.15 80.61 1.17
C LEU A 44 18.56 79.80 -0.01
N ARG A 45 17.60 78.92 0.28
CA ARG A 45 16.86 78.17 -0.74
C ARG A 45 15.88 79.05 -1.50
N ASP A 46 15.12 79.88 -0.80
CA ASP A 46 14.10 80.74 -1.41
C ASP A 46 14.73 81.86 -2.24
N GLU A 47 15.90 82.35 -1.86
CA GLU A 47 16.70 83.29 -2.67
C GLU A 47 17.51 82.62 -3.79
N ASN A 48 17.44 81.28 -3.91
CA ASN A 48 18.14 80.47 -4.91
C ASN A 48 19.67 80.65 -4.88
N LYS A 49 20.22 80.98 -3.71
CA LYS A 49 21.66 81.22 -3.50
C LYS A 49 22.41 80.01 -2.94
N LEU A 50 21.70 78.96 -2.53
CA LEU A 50 22.26 77.77 -1.88
C LEU A 50 23.33 77.08 -2.77
N GLU A 51 22.99 76.75 -4.02
CA GLU A 51 23.92 76.09 -4.95
C GLU A 51 25.09 77.01 -5.37
N VAL A 52 24.84 78.32 -5.50
CA VAL A 52 25.86 79.30 -5.90
C VAL A 52 26.92 79.45 -4.81
N PHE A 53 26.52 79.49 -3.54
CA PHE A 53 27.46 79.61 -2.43
C PHE A 53 28.13 78.28 -2.06
N GLU A 54 27.50 77.12 -2.29
CA GLU A 54 28.17 75.82 -2.17
C GLU A 54 29.32 75.69 -3.16
N ASN A 55 29.10 76.02 -4.44
CA ASN A 55 30.15 75.93 -5.46
C ASN A 55 31.30 76.91 -5.21
N ARG A 56 31.02 78.08 -4.63
CA ARG A 56 32.04 79.08 -4.27
C ARG A 56 32.90 78.66 -3.07
N GLY A 57 32.33 77.86 -2.17
CA GLY A 57 33.05 77.23 -1.07
C GLY A 57 33.95 76.09 -1.53
N GLU A 58 33.55 75.35 -2.57
CA GLU A 58 34.37 74.30 -3.18
C GLU A 58 35.56 74.88 -3.98
N GLU A 59 35.38 75.96 -4.76
CA GLU A 59 36.47 76.58 -5.55
C GLU A 59 37.63 77.14 -4.70
N LYS A 60 37.41 77.51 -3.43
CA LYS A 60 38.47 78.03 -2.55
C LYS A 60 39.32 76.93 -1.88
N VAL A 61 38.95 75.65 -2.03
CA VAL A 61 39.67 74.53 -1.39
C VAL A 61 40.74 73.92 -2.33
N ASP A 62 40.76 74.29 -3.61
CA ASP A 62 41.63 73.69 -4.64
C ASP A 62 43.10 74.17 -4.65
N GLU A 63 43.58 74.91 -3.65
CA GLU A 63 45.00 75.27 -3.53
C GLU A 63 45.61 74.85 -2.17
N VAL A 64 45.58 73.57 -1.80
CA VAL A 64 46.62 73.00 -0.92
C VAL A 64 46.91 71.52 -1.30
N GLU A 65 48.20 71.20 -1.37
CA GLU A 65 48.86 69.97 -1.82
C GLU A 65 48.23 68.61 -1.44
N CYS A 66 48.16 67.72 -2.43
CA CYS A 66 47.83 66.29 -2.28
C CYS A 66 48.72 65.59 -1.23
N ASN A 67 48.12 65.10 -0.15
CA ASN A 67 48.76 64.24 0.85
C ASN A 67 48.07 62.88 0.96
N GLU A 68 48.82 61.83 1.33
CA GLU A 68 48.39 60.44 1.49
C GLU A 68 47.12 60.24 2.34
N GLU A 69 46.75 61.23 3.15
CA GLU A 69 45.55 61.26 3.98
C GLU A 69 44.26 61.40 3.15
N GLU A 70 44.28 62.15 2.03
CA GLU A 70 43.10 62.29 1.16
C GLU A 70 42.74 60.99 0.45
N SER A 71 43.74 60.23 0.00
CA SER A 71 43.52 58.90 -0.60
C SER A 71 42.91 57.91 0.41
N LYS A 72 43.32 57.99 1.69
CA LYS A 72 42.71 57.19 2.77
C LYS A 72 41.28 57.63 3.06
N VAL A 73 41.00 58.93 3.05
CA VAL A 73 39.64 59.47 3.24
C VAL A 73 38.72 59.04 2.10
N ILE A 74 39.17 59.04 0.85
CA ILE A 74 38.39 58.56 -0.30
C ILE A 74 38.07 57.06 -0.15
N HIS A 75 39.06 56.24 0.21
CA HIS A 75 38.83 54.80 0.42
C HIS A 75 37.85 54.53 1.57
N LEU A 76 37.96 55.25 2.70
CA LEU A 76 37.03 55.12 3.82
C LEU A 76 35.61 55.57 3.47
N LYS A 77 35.45 56.61 2.63
CA LYS A 77 34.14 57.05 2.13
C LYS A 77 33.49 55.98 1.24
N ASP A 78 34.27 55.30 0.40
CA ASP A 78 33.76 54.23 -0.45
C ASP A 78 33.36 52.98 0.37
N GLU A 79 34.14 52.61 1.38
CA GLU A 79 33.76 51.54 2.32
C GLU A 79 32.48 51.88 3.09
N LEU A 80 32.35 53.13 3.55
CA LEU A 80 31.14 53.60 4.25
C LEU A 80 29.91 53.54 3.34
N LYS A 81 30.04 53.94 2.08
CA LYS A 81 28.96 53.86 1.08
C LYS A 81 28.54 52.42 0.81
N PHE A 82 29.50 51.50 0.72
CA PHE A 82 29.21 50.07 0.57
C PHE A 82 28.50 49.50 1.80
N ALA A 83 28.94 49.87 3.01
CA ALA A 83 28.30 49.48 4.27
C ALA A 83 26.85 50.00 4.37
N LEU A 84 26.60 51.26 4.00
CA LEU A 84 25.27 51.85 3.97
C LEU A 84 24.33 51.13 2.99
N GLN A 85 24.82 50.81 1.78
CA GLN A 85 24.03 50.02 0.82
C GLN A 85 23.71 48.62 1.34
N LYS A 86 24.63 47.99 2.08
CA LYS A 86 24.39 46.69 2.73
C LYS A 86 23.34 46.81 3.84
N ASN A 87 23.36 47.86 4.65
CA ASN A 87 22.36 48.12 5.68
C ASN A 87 20.96 48.30 5.09
N VAL A 88 20.81 49.11 4.04
CA VAL A 88 19.51 49.27 3.36
C VAL A 88 18.97 47.95 2.81
N LYS A 89 19.85 47.08 2.29
CA LYS A 89 19.46 45.73 1.85
C LYS A 89 19.04 44.83 3.01
N LEU A 90 19.70 44.93 4.16
CA LEU A 90 19.35 44.16 5.37
C LEU A 90 18.02 44.62 5.96
N GLU A 91 17.76 45.92 6.04
CA GLU A 91 16.48 46.48 6.50
C GLU A 91 15.31 46.03 5.64
N ARG A 92 15.48 45.98 4.32
CA ARG A 92 14.45 45.43 3.41
C ARG A 92 14.19 43.94 3.66
N LYS A 93 15.21 43.16 4.05
CA LYS A 93 15.04 41.75 4.40
C LYS A 93 14.35 41.59 5.75
N LEU A 94 14.71 42.39 6.75
CA LEU A 94 14.04 42.42 8.05
C LEU A 94 12.55 42.71 7.90
N LYS A 95 12.19 43.75 7.13
CA LYS A 95 10.78 44.09 6.88
C LYS A 95 9.98 42.96 6.22
N LYS A 96 10.61 42.18 5.31
CA LYS A 96 9.97 41.00 4.70
C LYS A 96 9.83 39.84 5.68
N LEU A 97 10.80 39.64 6.56
CA LEU A 97 10.73 38.62 7.61
C LEU A 97 9.63 38.97 8.63
N ASP A 98 9.50 40.24 9.03
CA ASP A 98 8.46 40.69 9.95
C ASP A 98 7.05 40.47 9.37
N GLN A 99 6.86 40.80 8.07
CA GLN A 99 5.61 40.48 7.37
C GLN A 99 5.32 38.98 7.38
N ARG A 100 6.35 38.15 7.15
CA ARG A 100 6.17 36.69 7.15
C ARG A 100 5.87 36.13 8.53
N ILE A 101 6.44 36.71 9.59
CA ILE A 101 6.14 36.33 10.97
C ILE A 101 4.67 36.61 11.29
N GLU A 102 4.14 37.75 10.86
CA GLU A 102 2.75 38.10 11.12
C GLU A 102 1.77 37.18 10.36
N GLU A 103 2.04 36.88 9.09
CA GLU A 103 1.27 35.88 8.32
C GLU A 103 1.26 34.49 8.99
N LEU A 104 2.37 34.09 9.62
CA LEU A 104 2.48 32.81 10.30
C LEU A 104 1.69 32.81 11.62
N LYS A 105 1.66 33.92 12.36
CA LYS A 105 0.83 34.05 13.57
C LYS A 105 -0.66 33.95 13.25
N ASP A 106 -1.12 34.60 12.18
CA ASP A 106 -2.52 34.52 11.76
C ASP A 106 -2.92 33.09 11.42
N LYS A 107 -2.06 32.35 10.71
CA LYS A 107 -2.27 30.94 10.40
C LYS A 107 -2.31 30.06 11.64
N ASP A 108 -1.44 30.29 12.61
CA ASP A 108 -1.44 29.56 13.87
C ASP A 108 -2.76 29.80 14.65
N SER A 109 -3.24 31.04 14.70
CA SER A 109 -4.51 31.37 15.37
C SER A 109 -5.71 30.65 14.73
N MET A 110 -5.76 30.57 13.39
CA MET A 110 -6.80 29.86 12.66
C MET A 110 -6.72 28.35 12.88
N ALA A 111 -5.51 27.79 12.88
CA ALA A 111 -5.28 26.37 13.17
C ALA A 111 -5.72 26.01 14.60
N GLN A 112 -5.41 26.84 15.59
CA GLN A 112 -5.84 26.63 16.98
C GLN A 112 -7.37 26.64 17.13
N ILE A 113 -8.07 27.53 16.42
CA ILE A 113 -9.55 27.56 16.41
C ILE A 113 -10.12 26.29 15.78
N ALA A 114 -9.57 25.84 14.65
CA ALA A 114 -9.98 24.61 14.00
C ALA A 114 -9.81 23.39 14.92
N ILE A 115 -8.63 23.24 15.54
CA ILE A 115 -8.34 22.18 16.51
C ILE A 115 -9.31 22.21 17.69
N LYS A 116 -9.68 23.40 18.18
CA LYS A 116 -10.63 23.54 19.30
C LYS A 116 -12.04 23.07 18.92
N ASN A 117 -12.50 23.38 17.71
CA ASN A 117 -13.79 22.94 17.21
C ASN A 117 -13.83 21.42 17.00
N GLU A 118 -12.78 20.86 16.41
CA GLU A 118 -12.66 19.43 16.15
C GLU A 118 -12.58 18.64 17.46
N ARG A 119 -11.82 19.12 18.46
CA ARG A 119 -11.81 18.55 19.82
C ARG A 119 -13.19 18.55 20.48
N LYS A 120 -14.00 19.58 20.24
CA LYS A 120 -15.37 19.64 20.77
C LYS A 120 -16.26 18.59 20.11
N GLN A 121 -16.18 18.48 18.79
CA GLN A 121 -16.92 17.47 18.01
C GLN A 121 -16.55 16.05 18.45
N LEU A 122 -15.24 15.74 18.52
CA LEU A 122 -14.75 14.43 18.99
C LEU A 122 -15.22 14.09 20.41
N LYS A 123 -15.36 15.10 21.29
CA LYS A 123 -15.85 14.89 22.65
C LYS A 123 -17.33 14.51 22.67
N ASP A 124 -18.13 15.08 21.77
CA ASP A 124 -19.55 14.76 21.66
C ASP A 124 -19.75 13.39 20.98
N ASP A 125 -18.99 13.09 19.92
CA ASP A 125 -18.98 11.77 19.28
C ASP A 125 -18.58 10.65 20.26
N LYS A 126 -17.56 10.90 21.10
CA LYS A 126 -17.14 9.96 22.15
C LYS A 126 -18.26 9.65 23.14
N LYS A 127 -19.12 10.63 23.49
CA LYS A 127 -20.26 10.38 24.38
C LYS A 127 -21.29 9.49 23.72
N VAL A 128 -21.64 9.78 22.46
CA VAL A 128 -22.58 8.98 21.67
C VAL A 128 -22.08 7.53 21.58
N LEU A 129 -20.83 7.34 21.16
CA LEU A 129 -20.22 6.01 21.06
C LEU A 129 -20.14 5.27 22.40
N SER A 130 -19.98 5.98 23.52
CA SER A 130 -20.01 5.36 24.85
C SER A 130 -21.40 4.84 25.22
N HIS A 131 -22.45 5.55 24.81
CA HIS A 131 -23.83 5.15 25.03
C HIS A 131 -24.18 3.93 24.17
N ASP A 132 -23.79 3.95 22.90
CA ASP A 132 -24.02 2.84 21.97
C ASP A 132 -23.30 1.56 22.42
N ASN A 133 -22.04 1.68 22.88
CA ASN A 133 -21.31 0.56 23.46
C ASN A 133 -22.00 -0.05 24.68
N TYR A 134 -22.58 0.79 25.55
CA TYR A 134 -23.33 0.31 26.70
C TYR A 134 -24.58 -0.47 26.28
N SER A 135 -25.32 0.05 25.28
CA SER A 135 -26.50 -0.63 24.72
C SER A 135 -26.14 -1.98 24.08
N LEU A 136 -25.11 -2.00 23.22
CA LEU A 136 -24.64 -3.23 22.57
C LEU A 136 -24.14 -4.26 23.57
N LYS A 137 -23.46 -3.83 24.64
CA LYS A 137 -23.00 -4.74 25.70
C LYS A 137 -24.17 -5.44 26.40
N ASN A 138 -25.29 -4.72 26.60
CA ASN A 138 -26.50 -5.32 27.16
C ASN A 138 -27.15 -6.31 26.19
N GLU A 139 -27.20 -5.96 24.89
CA GLU A 139 -27.74 -6.84 23.86
C GLU A 139 -26.93 -8.13 23.72
N VAL A 140 -25.60 -8.03 23.67
CA VAL A 140 -24.68 -9.18 23.68
C VAL A 140 -24.89 -10.04 24.91
N GLY A 141 -25.07 -9.44 26.09
CA GLY A 141 -25.37 -10.17 27.32
C GLY A 141 -26.68 -10.96 27.23
N SER A 142 -27.72 -10.39 26.62
CA SER A 142 -29.00 -11.07 26.40
C SER A 142 -28.90 -12.24 25.42
N LEU A 143 -28.17 -12.04 24.31
CA LEU A 143 -27.95 -13.08 23.30
C LEU A 143 -27.09 -14.22 23.84
N THR A 144 -26.06 -13.91 24.64
CA THR A 144 -25.20 -14.91 25.28
C THR A 144 -26.01 -15.83 26.21
N LYS A 145 -26.95 -15.27 26.99
CA LYS A 145 -27.87 -16.09 27.81
C LYS A 145 -28.73 -17.01 26.94
N LYS A 146 -29.28 -16.49 25.85
CA LYS A 146 -30.11 -17.26 24.93
C LYS A 146 -29.35 -18.40 24.23
N VAL A 147 -28.09 -18.16 23.87
CA VAL A 147 -27.19 -19.19 23.32
C VAL A 147 -26.91 -20.28 24.37
N LEU A 148 -26.66 -19.88 25.62
CA LEU A 148 -26.44 -20.84 26.71
C LEU A 148 -27.67 -21.73 26.93
N GLU A 149 -28.87 -21.15 26.96
CA GLU A 149 -30.13 -21.89 27.08
C GLU A 149 -30.31 -22.90 25.92
N LEU A 150 -30.16 -22.45 24.67
CA LEU A 150 -30.28 -23.33 23.49
C LEU A 150 -29.21 -24.42 23.47
N SER A 151 -27.99 -24.14 23.93
CA SER A 151 -26.92 -25.14 24.00
C SER A 151 -27.25 -26.25 25.01
N SER A 152 -27.83 -25.89 26.16
CA SER A 152 -28.25 -26.84 27.20
C SER A 152 -29.41 -27.72 26.72
N GLU A 153 -30.34 -27.14 25.96
CA GLU A 153 -31.47 -27.87 25.36
C GLU A 153 -30.99 -28.85 24.28
N LYS A 154 -30.04 -28.44 23.44
CA LYS A 154 -29.42 -29.29 22.44
C LYS A 154 -28.73 -30.50 23.07
N GLU A 155 -28.01 -30.30 24.17
CA GLU A 155 -27.30 -31.39 24.87
C GLU A 155 -28.28 -32.41 25.48
N LEU A 156 -29.40 -31.92 26.05
CA LEU A 156 -30.47 -32.78 26.55
C LEU A 156 -31.10 -33.61 25.43
N ASN A 157 -31.34 -33.00 24.26
CA ASN A 157 -31.93 -33.67 23.10
C ASN A 157 -30.97 -34.70 22.50
N LEU A 158 -29.66 -34.43 22.46
CA LEU A 158 -28.64 -35.38 22.01
C LEU A 158 -28.64 -36.63 22.88
N LYS A 159 -28.66 -36.48 24.21
CA LYS A 159 -28.72 -37.60 25.17
C LYS A 159 -30.01 -38.42 25.01
N LYS A 160 -31.14 -37.79 24.68
CA LYS A 160 -32.40 -38.51 24.37
C LYS A 160 -32.26 -39.35 23.10
N LEU A 161 -31.67 -38.78 22.05
CA LEU A 161 -31.50 -39.47 20.77
C LEU A 161 -30.52 -40.64 20.87
N GLU A 162 -29.41 -40.49 21.62
CA GLU A 162 -28.47 -41.58 21.89
C GLU A 162 -29.13 -42.76 22.61
N ARG A 163 -30.01 -42.49 23.58
CA ARG A 163 -30.79 -43.55 24.26
C ARG A 163 -31.71 -44.29 23.28
N GLN A 164 -32.37 -43.57 22.39
CA GLN A 164 -33.22 -44.20 21.36
C GLN A 164 -32.41 -45.05 20.38
N MET A 165 -31.24 -44.58 19.96
CA MET A 165 -30.37 -45.31 19.04
C MET A 165 -29.82 -46.59 19.69
N ASN A 166 -29.43 -46.55 20.96
CA ASN A 166 -28.98 -47.73 21.69
C ASN A 166 -30.11 -48.74 21.89
N ALA A 167 -31.35 -48.29 22.12
CA ALA A 167 -32.51 -49.16 22.22
C ALA A 167 -32.84 -49.85 20.88
N LEU A 168 -32.68 -49.15 19.75
CA LEU A 168 -32.83 -49.71 18.40
C LEU A 168 -31.77 -50.79 18.13
N LYS A 169 -30.50 -50.51 18.42
CA LYS A 169 -29.41 -51.49 18.27
C LYS A 169 -29.64 -52.78 19.06
N ALA A 170 -30.14 -52.65 20.30
CA ALA A 170 -30.46 -53.82 21.12
C ALA A 170 -31.58 -54.67 20.50
N LYS A 171 -32.59 -54.03 19.89
CA LYS A 171 -33.65 -54.74 19.15
C LYS A 171 -33.12 -55.43 17.89
N ASP A 172 -32.23 -54.78 17.14
CA ASP A 172 -31.61 -55.39 15.96
C ASP A 172 -30.78 -56.63 16.32
N GLU A 173 -30.07 -56.62 17.46
CA GLU A 173 -29.38 -57.79 17.99
C GLU A 173 -30.34 -58.92 18.39
N GLU A 174 -31.49 -58.61 18.98
CA GLU A 174 -32.52 -59.61 19.27
C GLU A 174 -33.10 -60.23 18.00
N ILE A 175 -33.39 -59.41 16.99
CA ILE A 175 -33.86 -59.88 15.67
C ILE A 175 -32.83 -60.81 15.03
N ALA A 176 -31.54 -60.46 15.08
CA ALA A 176 -30.46 -61.30 14.54
C ALA A 176 -30.37 -62.66 15.25
N LYS A 177 -30.54 -62.70 16.58
CA LYS A 177 -30.58 -63.95 17.35
C LYS A 177 -31.77 -64.82 16.96
N LEU A 178 -32.96 -64.22 16.85
CA LEU A 178 -34.18 -64.94 16.42
C LEU A 178 -34.03 -65.49 14.99
N HIS A 179 -33.48 -64.71 14.06
CA HIS A 179 -33.20 -65.16 12.70
C HIS A 179 -32.22 -66.35 12.67
N ALA A 180 -31.16 -66.31 13.49
CA ALA A 180 -30.22 -67.43 13.58
C ALA A 180 -30.87 -68.70 14.14
N GLN A 181 -31.78 -68.56 15.10
CA GLN A 181 -32.54 -69.69 15.65
C GLN A 181 -33.50 -70.28 14.61
N MET A 182 -34.23 -69.45 13.87
CA MET A 182 -35.09 -69.89 12.78
C MET A 182 -34.31 -70.62 11.68
N LEU A 183 -33.09 -70.17 11.36
CA LEU A 183 -32.25 -70.82 10.36
C LEU A 183 -31.83 -72.23 10.81
N LYS A 184 -31.49 -72.40 12.10
CA LYS A 184 -31.17 -73.71 12.67
C LYS A 184 -32.35 -74.67 12.58
N GLU A 185 -33.53 -74.23 13.03
CA GLU A 185 -34.77 -75.04 12.95
C GLU A 185 -35.09 -75.43 11.50
N ARG A 186 -34.90 -74.52 10.54
CA ARG A 186 -35.09 -74.81 9.12
C ARG A 186 -34.12 -75.88 8.61
N THR A 187 -32.83 -75.78 8.95
CA THR A 187 -31.84 -76.78 8.52
C THR A 187 -32.09 -78.16 9.15
N GLU A 188 -32.58 -78.22 10.39
CA GLU A 188 -32.97 -79.47 11.04
C GLU A 188 -34.19 -80.09 10.36
N ASN A 189 -35.20 -79.28 10.02
CA ASN A 189 -36.37 -79.74 9.28
C ASN A 189 -36.01 -80.20 7.85
N GLU A 190 -35.14 -79.50 7.14
CA GLU A 190 -34.67 -79.90 5.80
C GLU A 190 -33.91 -81.23 5.85
N LYS A 191 -33.06 -81.45 6.88
CA LYS A 191 -32.41 -82.75 7.10
C LYS A 191 -33.41 -83.86 7.40
N ALA A 192 -34.44 -83.58 8.20
CA ALA A 192 -35.50 -84.56 8.49
C ALA A 192 -36.34 -84.90 7.26
N LEU A 193 -36.58 -83.92 6.38
CA LEU A 193 -37.28 -84.13 5.11
C LEU A 193 -36.45 -84.98 4.15
N ALA A 194 -35.16 -84.69 4.00
CA ALA A 194 -34.24 -85.46 3.16
C ALA A 194 -34.11 -86.92 3.64
N ALA A 195 -34.09 -87.15 4.96
CA ALA A 195 -34.10 -88.51 5.52
C ALA A 195 -35.38 -89.29 5.16
N LYS A 196 -36.54 -88.62 5.18
CA LYS A 196 -37.81 -89.21 4.73
C LYS A 196 -37.85 -89.44 3.21
N GLU A 197 -37.27 -88.55 2.41
CA GLU A 197 -37.22 -88.71 0.96
C GLU A 197 -36.31 -89.87 0.53
N LEU A 198 -35.23 -90.13 1.26
CA LEU A 198 -34.37 -91.31 1.05
C LEU A 198 -35.12 -92.62 1.33
N GLU A 199 -35.94 -92.67 2.38
CA GLU A 199 -36.80 -93.82 2.72
C GLU A 199 -37.88 -94.07 1.65
N VAL A 200 -38.37 -93.00 0.99
CA VAL A 200 -39.37 -93.09 -0.09
C VAL A 200 -38.75 -93.44 -1.45
N ALA A 201 -37.49 -93.09 -1.70
CA ALA A 201 -36.77 -93.38 -2.94
C ALA A 201 -36.38 -94.87 -3.07
N GLU A 202 -36.07 -95.56 -1.97
CA GLU A 202 -35.80 -97.02 -1.97
C GLU A 202 -37.04 -97.86 -2.36
N ALA A 203 -38.24 -97.30 -2.31
CA ALA A 203 -39.50 -98.00 -2.58
C ALA A 203 -40.04 -97.84 -4.02
N ARG A 204 -39.38 -97.10 -4.93
CA ARG A 204 -39.97 -96.70 -6.23
C ARG A 204 -39.08 -96.89 -7.47
N THR A 205 -38.35 -98.00 -7.59
CA THR A 205 -37.71 -98.41 -8.86
C THR A 205 -38.17 -99.81 -9.32
N ALA A 206 -39.33 -99.87 -9.98
CA ALA A 206 -39.75 -100.94 -10.89
C ALA A 206 -40.70 -100.34 -11.93
N GLY A 207 -40.33 -100.40 -13.21
CA GLY A 207 -41.19 -100.02 -14.34
C GLY A 207 -40.70 -98.78 -15.09
N SER A 208 -40.29 -99.04 -16.33
CA SER A 208 -39.74 -98.20 -17.40
C SER A 208 -40.80 -97.23 -17.99
N ASP A 209 -40.52 -96.21 -18.81
CA ASP A 209 -39.65 -96.13 -19.99
C ASP A 209 -39.24 -94.67 -20.32
N GLU A 210 -38.01 -94.55 -20.85
CA GLU A 210 -37.44 -93.67 -21.91
C GLU A 210 -37.87 -92.18 -22.03
N MET A 211 -37.04 -91.19 -22.41
CA MET A 211 -35.61 -90.94 -22.71
C MET A 211 -35.56 -89.38 -22.78
N THR A 212 -34.57 -88.63 -22.32
CA THR A 212 -33.12 -88.64 -22.57
C THR A 212 -32.46 -88.14 -21.27
N PHE A 213 -31.83 -89.02 -20.51
CA PHE A 213 -30.37 -89.21 -20.51
C PHE A 213 -29.63 -87.87 -20.64
N ALA A 214 -29.56 -87.15 -19.53
CA ALA A 214 -28.48 -87.34 -18.57
C ALA A 214 -27.17 -86.95 -19.27
N ASP A 215 -26.75 -85.72 -19.13
CA ASP A 215 -26.28 -85.16 -17.87
C ASP A 215 -24.79 -84.93 -18.08
N LEU A 216 -24.30 -83.95 -17.35
CA LEU A 216 -22.99 -84.04 -16.73
C LEU A 216 -21.82 -84.12 -17.75
N LEU A 217 -20.92 -83.17 -17.76
CA LEU A 217 -20.22 -82.78 -16.57
C LEU A 217 -19.11 -81.87 -17.05
N ALA A 218 -18.75 -81.01 -16.12
CA ALA A 218 -17.36 -80.83 -15.74
C ALA A 218 -16.50 -79.92 -16.59
N ALA A 219 -15.55 -79.45 -15.79
CA ALA A 219 -14.20 -79.14 -16.14
C ALA A 219 -14.07 -77.74 -16.73
N GLU A 220 -13.68 -76.80 -15.88
CA GLU A 220 -12.26 -76.55 -15.61
C GLU A 220 -11.58 -76.06 -16.88
N GLY A 221 -11.13 -74.81 -16.84
CA GLY A 221 -10.40 -74.28 -17.97
C GLY A 221 -10.14 -72.80 -17.81
N GLN A 222 -9.33 -72.47 -16.81
CA GLN A 222 -8.55 -71.25 -16.83
C GLN A 222 -7.98 -71.02 -18.24
N ILE A 223 -8.13 -69.80 -18.75
CA ILE A 223 -7.05 -69.20 -19.52
C ILE A 223 -6.72 -67.88 -18.83
N ALA A 224 -5.68 -67.99 -18.01
CA ALA A 224 -4.85 -66.88 -17.62
C ALA A 224 -4.28 -66.20 -18.87
N ALA A 225 -4.17 -64.87 -18.78
CA ALA A 225 -2.97 -64.08 -19.05
C ALA A 225 -3.30 -62.83 -19.87
N THR A 226 -3.25 -61.71 -19.15
CA THR A 226 -2.40 -60.57 -19.47
C THR A 226 -2.71 -59.85 -20.79
N ILE A 227 -3.22 -58.62 -20.68
CA ILE A 227 -2.58 -57.41 -21.21
C ILE A 227 -3.11 -56.21 -20.42
N GLU A 228 -2.15 -55.36 -20.07
CA GLU A 228 -2.27 -54.10 -19.37
C GLU A 228 -3.21 -53.10 -20.04
N ALA A 229 -3.60 -52.09 -19.25
CA ALA A 229 -3.79 -50.70 -19.65
C ALA A 229 -4.79 -50.41 -20.77
N ALA A 230 -5.94 -49.84 -20.38
CA ALA A 230 -6.80 -49.07 -21.28
C ALA A 230 -7.53 -47.97 -20.47
N PRO A 231 -7.86 -46.83 -21.08
CA PRO A 231 -7.30 -45.56 -20.66
C PRO A 231 -8.33 -44.65 -20.00
N THR A 232 -7.82 -43.70 -19.23
CA THR A 232 -8.48 -42.44 -18.91
C THR A 232 -9.04 -41.83 -20.20
N LYS A 233 -10.37 -41.80 -20.32
CA LYS A 233 -11.08 -41.01 -21.34
C LYS A 233 -10.68 -39.54 -21.15
N GLN A 234 -9.74 -39.09 -21.96
CA GLN A 234 -9.63 -37.68 -22.31
C GLN A 234 -10.90 -37.35 -23.10
N VAL A 235 -11.79 -36.62 -22.44
CA VAL A 235 -12.84 -35.90 -23.13
C VAL A 235 -12.15 -34.69 -23.75
N GLU A 236 -11.75 -34.84 -25.01
CA GLU A 236 -11.56 -33.70 -25.90
C GLU A 236 -12.91 -32.98 -26.00
N SER A 237 -13.06 -31.92 -25.22
CA SER A 237 -14.02 -30.89 -25.53
C SER A 237 -13.29 -29.83 -26.35
N ASP A 238 -13.46 -29.92 -27.66
CA ASP A 238 -13.35 -28.80 -28.59
C ASP A 238 -14.18 -27.64 -28.06
N GLN A 239 -13.53 -26.72 -27.35
CA GLN A 239 -14.08 -25.40 -27.06
C GLN A 239 -13.05 -24.37 -27.50
N LYS A 240 -13.42 -23.67 -28.58
CA LYS A 240 -12.78 -22.43 -29.03
C LYS A 240 -12.48 -21.54 -27.82
N PRO A 241 -11.28 -20.92 -27.73
CA PRO A 241 -10.95 -20.05 -26.60
C PRO A 241 -11.93 -18.87 -26.61
N HIS A 242 -12.87 -18.88 -25.67
CA HIS A 242 -13.74 -17.74 -25.44
C HIS A 242 -12.82 -16.60 -24.97
N GLU A 243 -12.71 -15.53 -25.75
CA GLU A 243 -11.89 -14.36 -25.40
C GLU A 243 -12.26 -13.89 -23.98
N LEU A 244 -11.35 -14.06 -23.04
CA LEU A 244 -11.44 -13.50 -21.69
C LEU A 244 -11.52 -11.98 -21.85
N THR A 245 -12.71 -11.44 -21.72
CA THR A 245 -12.95 -10.01 -21.83
C THR A 245 -12.71 -9.36 -20.47
N GLU A 246 -12.21 -8.13 -20.46
CA GLU A 246 -11.93 -7.36 -19.23
C GLU A 246 -13.18 -7.27 -18.33
N GLU A 247 -14.37 -7.20 -18.93
CA GLU A 247 -15.64 -7.22 -18.22
C GLU A 247 -15.89 -8.50 -17.41
N ILE A 248 -15.44 -9.65 -17.92
CA ILE A 248 -15.58 -10.95 -17.23
C ILE A 248 -14.62 -10.97 -16.04
N LEU A 249 -13.40 -10.48 -16.21
CA LEU A 249 -12.43 -10.36 -15.11
C LEU A 249 -12.96 -9.44 -14.01
N MET A 250 -13.54 -8.30 -14.36
CA MET A 250 -14.07 -7.36 -13.37
C MET A 250 -15.28 -7.93 -12.61
N LYS A 251 -16.16 -8.68 -13.29
CA LYS A 251 -17.25 -9.42 -12.63
C LYS A 251 -16.71 -10.50 -11.69
N GLU A 252 -15.67 -11.22 -12.09
CA GLU A 252 -15.02 -12.22 -11.24
C GLU A 252 -14.32 -11.58 -10.05
N PHE A 253 -13.68 -10.42 -10.24
CA PHE A 253 -13.05 -9.68 -9.16
C PHE A 253 -14.06 -9.19 -8.13
N ASP A 254 -15.18 -8.60 -8.57
CA ASP A 254 -16.32 -8.22 -7.72
C ASP A 254 -16.83 -9.42 -6.91
N ARG A 255 -17.08 -10.56 -7.58
CA ARG A 255 -17.50 -11.83 -6.97
C ARG A 255 -16.52 -12.32 -5.90
N VAL A 256 -15.22 -12.34 -6.21
CA VAL A 256 -14.18 -12.82 -5.30
C VAL A 256 -14.02 -11.89 -4.09
N THR A 257 -14.18 -10.57 -4.26
CA THR A 257 -14.15 -9.65 -3.12
C THR A 257 -15.31 -9.92 -2.15
N HIS A 258 -16.51 -10.18 -2.67
CA HIS A 258 -17.65 -10.58 -1.85
C HIS A 258 -17.46 -11.95 -1.17
N GLU A 259 -16.90 -12.95 -1.85
CA GLU A 259 -16.55 -14.25 -1.24
C GLU A 259 -15.60 -14.10 -0.04
N LEU A 260 -14.68 -13.13 -0.10
CA LEU A 260 -13.72 -12.84 0.96
C LEU A 260 -14.29 -11.92 2.06
N GLY A 261 -15.59 -11.59 1.98
CA GLY A 261 -16.28 -10.71 2.92
C GLY A 261 -15.85 -9.25 2.85
N LEU A 262 -15.31 -8.83 1.71
CA LEU A 262 -14.91 -7.45 1.46
C LEU A 262 -16.07 -6.70 0.79
N ILE A 263 -16.24 -5.43 1.16
CA ILE A 263 -17.22 -4.55 0.54
C ILE A 263 -16.48 -3.30 0.11
N TYR A 264 -16.43 -3.09 -1.19
CA TYR A 264 -15.87 -1.91 -1.83
C TYR A 264 -16.87 -1.36 -2.83
N ASP A 265 -16.78 -0.05 -3.10
CA ASP A 265 -17.53 0.51 -4.22
C ASP A 265 -16.93 0.00 -5.53
N LYS A 266 -17.78 -0.27 -6.52
CA LYS A 266 -17.31 -0.72 -7.85
C LYS A 266 -16.26 0.23 -8.42
N LYS A 267 -16.42 1.53 -8.20
CA LYS A 267 -15.45 2.56 -8.63
C LYS A 267 -14.04 2.30 -8.08
N ASP A 268 -13.92 1.90 -6.81
CA ASP A 268 -12.63 1.62 -6.19
C ASP A 268 -12.01 0.35 -6.78
N LEU A 269 -12.82 -0.67 -7.08
CA LEU A 269 -12.35 -1.89 -7.75
C LEU A 269 -11.83 -1.60 -9.17
N TYR A 270 -12.57 -0.80 -9.95
CA TYR A 270 -12.13 -0.38 -11.29
C TYR A 270 -10.89 0.51 -11.23
N ASN A 271 -10.82 1.43 -10.26
CA ASN A 271 -9.65 2.27 -10.05
C ASN A 271 -8.41 1.42 -9.71
N PHE A 272 -8.57 0.43 -8.82
CA PHE A 272 -7.52 -0.52 -8.49
C PHE A 272 -7.05 -1.32 -9.71
N HIS A 273 -7.97 -1.89 -10.49
CA HIS A 273 -7.61 -2.60 -11.73
C HIS A 273 -6.86 -1.69 -12.72
N THR A 274 -7.33 -0.45 -12.88
CA THR A 274 -6.70 0.55 -13.77
C THR A 274 -5.29 0.91 -13.30
N ALA A 275 -5.08 1.09 -12.00
CA ALA A 275 -3.76 1.37 -11.43
C ALA A 275 -2.79 0.20 -11.63
N MET A 276 -3.26 -1.04 -11.43
CA MET A 276 -2.48 -2.27 -11.67
C MET A 276 -2.08 -2.47 -13.14
N LYS A 277 -2.85 -1.92 -14.08
CA LYS A 277 -2.55 -1.96 -15.52
C LYS A 277 -1.58 -0.86 -15.95
N SER A 278 -1.68 0.31 -15.34
CA SER A 278 -0.97 1.53 -15.78
C SER A 278 0.40 1.69 -15.13
N SER A 279 0.55 1.33 -13.86
CA SER A 279 1.80 1.49 -13.11
C SER A 279 2.41 0.15 -12.70
N ASN A 280 3.73 0.16 -12.50
CA ASN A 280 4.49 -0.99 -11.99
C ASN A 280 4.56 -0.98 -10.46
N LEU A 281 4.26 0.16 -9.82
CA LEU A 281 4.17 0.32 -8.37
C LEU A 281 2.81 0.96 -8.02
N VAL A 282 1.98 0.19 -7.32
CA VAL A 282 0.68 0.65 -6.81
C VAL A 282 0.73 0.67 -5.28
N ILE A 283 0.34 1.79 -4.69
CA ILE A 283 0.31 1.96 -3.24
C ILE A 283 -1.14 2.07 -2.78
N LEU A 284 -1.54 1.16 -1.89
CA LEU A 284 -2.82 1.18 -1.22
C LEU A 284 -2.68 1.88 0.13
N ALA A 285 -3.26 3.07 0.25
CA ALA A 285 -3.28 3.85 1.48
C ALA A 285 -4.65 3.78 2.16
N GLY A 286 -4.66 3.72 3.48
CA GLY A 286 -5.89 3.80 4.25
C GLY A 286 -5.68 3.40 5.70
N MET A 287 -6.68 3.63 6.56
CA MET A 287 -6.62 3.21 7.96
C MET A 287 -6.41 1.69 8.09
N SER A 288 -5.87 1.25 9.23
CA SER A 288 -5.78 -0.17 9.54
C SER A 288 -7.16 -0.86 9.50
N GLY A 289 -7.21 -2.12 9.06
CA GLY A 289 -8.45 -2.89 8.96
C GLY A 289 -9.35 -2.61 7.75
N THR A 290 -8.94 -1.72 6.83
CA THR A 290 -9.65 -1.43 5.57
C THR A 290 -9.58 -2.55 4.51
N GLY A 291 -8.89 -3.66 4.81
CA GLY A 291 -8.79 -4.83 3.93
C GLY A 291 -7.80 -4.71 2.78
N LYS A 292 -6.87 -3.74 2.80
CA LYS A 292 -5.87 -3.47 1.73
C LYS A 292 -5.15 -4.74 1.24
N SER A 293 -4.55 -5.49 2.15
CA SER A 293 -3.81 -6.72 1.81
C SER A 293 -4.75 -7.81 1.27
N LYS A 294 -5.98 -7.88 1.79
CA LYS A 294 -7.02 -8.80 1.29
C LYS A 294 -7.54 -8.41 -0.09
N LEU A 295 -7.59 -7.12 -0.44
CA LEU A 295 -7.95 -6.64 -1.77
C LEU A 295 -6.94 -7.13 -2.82
N VAL A 296 -5.64 -7.07 -2.50
CA VAL A 296 -4.57 -7.62 -3.35
C VAL A 296 -4.73 -9.14 -3.48
N GLN A 297 -5.05 -9.85 -2.40
CA GLN A 297 -5.35 -11.29 -2.43
C GLN A 297 -6.56 -11.62 -3.32
N ALA A 298 -7.64 -10.85 -3.20
CA ALA A 298 -8.85 -10.99 -4.01
C ALA A 298 -8.52 -10.83 -5.50
N TYR A 299 -7.71 -9.84 -5.84
CA TYR A 299 -7.31 -9.56 -7.21
C TYR A 299 -6.44 -10.67 -7.79
N GLY A 300 -5.43 -11.14 -7.04
CA GLY A 300 -4.61 -12.27 -7.46
C GLY A 300 -5.41 -13.57 -7.62
N LYS A 301 -6.43 -13.79 -6.79
CA LYS A 301 -7.36 -14.92 -6.94
C LYS A 301 -8.25 -14.78 -8.18
N ALA A 302 -8.77 -13.59 -8.46
CA ALA A 302 -9.56 -13.32 -9.67
C ALA A 302 -8.73 -13.49 -10.96
N LEU A 303 -7.42 -13.23 -10.90
CA LEU A 303 -6.48 -13.49 -12.01
C LEU A 303 -6.02 -14.96 -12.10
N GLY A 304 -6.39 -15.82 -11.14
CA GLY A 304 -5.93 -17.21 -11.07
C GLY A 304 -4.45 -17.37 -10.69
N LEU A 305 -3.88 -16.38 -10.01
CA LEU A 305 -2.47 -16.35 -9.59
C LEU A 305 -2.23 -17.00 -8.23
N PHE A 306 -3.27 -17.11 -7.39
CA PHE A 306 -3.18 -17.56 -6.00
C PHE A 306 -2.71 -19.02 -5.89
N ASP A 307 -3.28 -19.93 -6.68
CA ASP A 307 -2.97 -21.37 -6.63
C ASP A 307 -1.55 -21.73 -7.12
N ASN A 308 -0.88 -20.79 -7.80
CA ASN A 308 0.39 -21.04 -8.49
C ASN A 308 1.62 -20.43 -7.78
N HIS A 309 1.49 -19.96 -6.53
CA HIS A 309 2.57 -19.29 -5.77
C HIS A 309 3.18 -18.07 -6.50
N LYS A 310 2.40 -17.39 -7.35
CA LYS A 310 2.84 -16.20 -8.11
C LYS A 310 2.53 -14.88 -7.41
N MET A 311 1.93 -14.98 -6.23
CA MET A 311 1.67 -13.87 -5.33
C MET A 311 2.60 -14.02 -4.13
N THR A 312 3.48 -13.05 -3.95
CA THR A 312 4.42 -13.02 -2.82
C THR A 312 4.06 -11.86 -1.92
N PHE A 313 3.73 -12.16 -0.65
CA PHE A 313 3.52 -11.15 0.38
C PHE A 313 4.79 -11.03 1.21
N ILE A 314 5.32 -9.82 1.30
CA ILE A 314 6.54 -9.48 2.02
C ILE A 314 6.16 -8.54 3.16
N PRO A 315 6.08 -9.02 4.41
CA PRO A 315 5.83 -8.16 5.55
C PRO A 315 7.07 -7.32 5.84
N VAL A 316 6.92 -5.99 5.78
CA VAL A 316 8.02 -5.07 6.05
C VAL A 316 8.31 -5.05 7.54
N ARG A 317 9.60 -5.11 7.91
CA ARG A 317 10.01 -5.08 9.31
C ARG A 317 10.47 -3.67 9.69
N PRO A 318 10.10 -3.17 10.89
CA PRO A 318 10.55 -1.84 11.36
C PRO A 318 12.07 -1.69 11.46
N ALA A 319 12.80 -2.80 11.60
CA ALA A 319 14.25 -2.84 11.69
C ALA A 319 14.97 -2.65 10.35
N TRP A 320 14.24 -2.61 9.22
CA TRP A 320 14.84 -2.42 7.91
C TRP A 320 15.37 -1.00 7.76
N THR A 321 16.66 -0.89 7.44
CA THR A 321 17.39 0.37 7.36
C THR A 321 18.10 0.58 6.04
N ASP A 322 18.45 -0.49 5.32
CA ASP A 322 19.14 -0.42 4.03
C ASP A 322 18.56 -1.40 3.00
N ASP A 323 19.06 -1.34 1.77
CA ASP A 323 18.62 -2.21 0.68
C ASP A 323 19.03 -3.67 0.90
N ALA A 324 20.12 -3.93 1.65
CA ALA A 324 20.59 -5.27 1.98
C ALA A 324 19.59 -6.05 2.84
N ASP A 325 18.80 -5.38 3.68
CA ASP A 325 17.68 -6.02 4.40
C ASP A 325 16.64 -6.64 3.46
N LEU A 326 16.44 -6.02 2.28
CA LEU A 326 15.46 -6.44 1.31
C LEU A 326 16.03 -7.40 0.25
N ILE A 327 17.15 -7.05 -0.38
CA ILE A 327 17.76 -7.83 -1.46
C ILE A 327 18.78 -8.84 -0.94
N GLY A 328 19.50 -8.51 0.13
CA GLY A 328 20.60 -9.31 0.66
C GLY A 328 21.97 -8.70 0.37
N TYR A 329 23.02 -9.45 0.69
CA TYR A 329 24.40 -8.99 0.53
C TYR A 329 25.35 -10.14 0.16
N ALA A 330 26.47 -9.80 -0.48
CA ALA A 330 27.55 -10.75 -0.72
C ALA A 330 28.45 -10.86 0.51
N ASP A 331 28.49 -12.04 1.13
CA ASP A 331 29.41 -12.32 2.24
C ASP A 331 30.79 -12.64 1.66
N THR A 332 31.71 -11.67 1.74
CA THR A 332 33.08 -11.79 1.23
C THR A 332 33.98 -12.67 2.10
N LEU A 333 33.55 -13.00 3.33
CA LEU A 333 34.32 -13.90 4.21
C LEU A 333 34.06 -15.37 3.82
N GLN A 334 32.80 -15.71 3.57
CA GLN A 334 32.41 -17.07 3.17
C GLN A 334 32.36 -17.27 1.65
N MET A 335 32.46 -16.19 0.89
CA MET A 335 32.29 -16.12 -0.56
C MET A 335 30.95 -16.72 -1.00
N VAL A 336 29.87 -16.27 -0.34
CA VAL A 336 28.49 -16.71 -0.62
C VAL A 336 27.57 -15.49 -0.61
N TYR A 337 26.71 -15.38 -1.61
CA TYR A 337 25.63 -14.40 -1.57
C TYR A 337 24.53 -14.84 -0.60
N ARG A 338 24.15 -13.98 0.33
CA ARG A 338 23.05 -14.21 1.28
C ARG A 338 21.85 -13.38 0.83
N PRO A 339 20.80 -14.00 0.25
CA PRO A 339 19.59 -13.27 -0.09
C PRO A 339 18.91 -12.74 1.18
N GLY A 340 18.22 -11.61 1.07
CA GLY A 340 17.45 -11.05 2.17
C GLY A 340 16.35 -12.00 2.63
N ASP A 341 16.06 -11.99 3.93
CA ASP A 341 15.01 -12.81 4.56
C ASP A 341 13.59 -12.47 4.06
N SER A 342 13.45 -11.38 3.30
CA SER A 342 12.20 -10.91 2.67
C SER A 342 11.60 -11.92 1.67
N GLY A 343 12.43 -12.79 1.09
CA GLY A 343 12.04 -13.70 0.00
C GLY A 343 11.91 -13.03 -1.37
N LEU A 344 12.21 -11.72 -1.48
CA LEU A 344 12.05 -10.96 -2.71
C LEU A 344 12.91 -11.49 -3.86
N VAL A 345 14.20 -11.73 -3.59
CA VAL A 345 15.14 -12.20 -4.62
C VAL A 345 14.69 -13.54 -5.21
N ASN A 346 14.20 -14.45 -4.38
CA ASN A 346 13.68 -15.74 -4.84
C ASN A 346 12.43 -15.57 -5.71
N ALA A 347 11.54 -14.65 -5.34
CA ALA A 347 10.35 -14.33 -6.15
C ALA A 347 10.73 -13.74 -7.51
N LEU A 348 11.71 -12.83 -7.56
CA LEU A 348 12.20 -12.23 -8.80
C LEU A 348 12.89 -13.25 -9.71
N MET A 349 13.67 -14.17 -9.13
CA MET A 349 14.29 -15.27 -9.88
C MET A 349 13.22 -16.19 -10.51
N SER A 350 12.18 -16.55 -9.75
CA SER A 350 11.04 -17.31 -10.27
C SER A 350 10.30 -16.57 -11.39
N ALA A 351 10.12 -15.25 -11.24
CA ALA A 351 9.47 -14.41 -12.25
C ALA A 351 10.29 -14.31 -13.54
N LYS A 352 11.62 -14.28 -13.44
CA LYS A 352 12.55 -14.30 -14.58
C LYS A 352 12.44 -15.61 -15.37
N GLU A 353 12.39 -16.75 -14.67
CA GLU A 353 12.21 -18.06 -15.31
C GLU A 353 10.84 -18.20 -15.99
N ASN A 354 9.81 -17.55 -15.42
CA ASN A 354 8.43 -17.60 -15.89
C ASN A 354 7.96 -16.27 -16.52
N SER A 355 8.75 -15.71 -17.45
CA SER A 355 8.49 -14.40 -18.07
C SER A 355 7.12 -14.23 -18.73
N LYS A 356 6.44 -15.32 -19.13
CA LYS A 356 5.10 -15.30 -19.74
C LYS A 356 3.94 -15.25 -18.74
N LYS A 357 4.22 -15.33 -17.44
CA LYS A 357 3.21 -15.39 -16.36
C LYS A 357 3.35 -14.14 -15.49
N LEU A 358 2.21 -13.58 -15.11
CA LEU A 358 2.15 -12.42 -14.21
C LEU A 358 2.53 -12.83 -12.78
N HIS A 359 3.35 -12.00 -12.13
CA HIS A 359 3.75 -12.12 -10.74
C HIS A 359 3.40 -10.82 -10.01
N ILE A 360 2.81 -10.94 -8.83
CA ILE A 360 2.46 -9.80 -7.99
C ILE A 360 3.24 -9.92 -6.69
N ILE A 361 4.01 -8.88 -6.39
CA ILE A 361 4.81 -8.78 -5.17
C ILE A 361 4.19 -7.68 -4.31
N CYS A 362 3.64 -8.07 -3.16
CA CYS A 362 2.97 -7.18 -2.24
C CYS A 362 3.84 -6.93 -1.01
N PHE A 363 4.29 -5.69 -0.81
CA PHE A 363 4.92 -5.22 0.42
C PHE A 363 3.83 -4.83 1.42
N ASP A 364 3.68 -5.63 2.47
CA ASP A 364 2.68 -5.38 3.51
C ASP A 364 3.24 -4.43 4.56
N GLU A 365 2.45 -3.40 4.90
CA GLU A 365 2.81 -2.32 5.81
C GLU A 365 4.15 -1.65 5.44
N MET A 366 4.24 -1.27 4.16
CA MET A 366 5.44 -0.75 3.52
C MET A 366 6.07 0.43 4.29
N ASN A 367 5.25 1.20 5.00
CA ASN A 367 5.64 2.39 5.75
C ASN A 367 6.01 2.17 7.23
N LEU A 368 6.13 0.92 7.69
CA LEU A 368 6.72 0.62 9.00
C LEU A 368 8.20 1.00 9.10
N ALA A 369 8.92 0.91 7.99
CA ALA A 369 10.27 1.40 7.83
C ALA A 369 10.30 2.56 6.83
N ARG A 370 11.40 3.32 6.83
CA ARG A 370 11.60 4.40 5.85
C ARG A 370 11.83 3.80 4.47
N VAL A 371 10.77 3.78 3.66
CA VAL A 371 10.76 3.21 2.30
C VAL A 371 11.93 3.68 1.45
N GLU A 372 12.28 4.96 1.56
CA GLU A 372 13.35 5.57 0.78
C GLU A 372 14.72 4.93 1.00
N HIS A 373 14.95 4.30 2.14
CA HIS A 373 16.24 3.71 2.47
C HIS A 373 16.32 2.27 1.97
N TYR A 374 15.41 1.41 2.42
CA TYR A 374 15.44 -0.01 2.05
C TYR A 374 14.95 -0.30 0.63
N PHE A 375 14.13 0.59 0.06
CA PHE A 375 13.58 0.46 -1.28
C PHE A 375 14.29 1.34 -2.32
N SER A 376 15.39 1.98 -1.93
CA SER A 376 16.14 2.97 -2.74
C SER A 376 16.49 2.45 -4.14
N GLN A 377 17.05 1.25 -4.24
CA GLN A 377 17.44 0.65 -5.52
C GLN A 377 16.22 0.37 -6.42
N PHE A 378 15.09 -0.04 -5.84
CA PHE A 378 13.86 -0.26 -6.60
C PHE A 378 13.27 1.05 -7.12
N LEU A 379 13.28 2.12 -6.32
CA LEU A 379 12.83 3.44 -6.78
C LEU A 379 13.63 3.90 -8.01
N SER A 380 14.94 3.66 -8.02
CA SER A 380 15.81 3.94 -9.17
C SER A 380 15.47 3.05 -10.38
N VAL A 381 15.26 1.74 -10.18
CA VAL A 381 14.92 0.83 -11.28
C VAL A 381 13.54 1.12 -11.86
N LEU A 382 12.58 1.56 -11.03
CA LEU A 382 11.22 1.87 -11.45
C LEU A 382 11.11 3.18 -12.26
N GLU A 383 12.11 4.07 -12.20
CA GLU A 383 12.19 5.26 -13.07
C GLU A 383 12.44 4.91 -14.53
N ASN A 384 13.16 3.82 -14.79
CA ASN A 384 13.49 3.41 -16.15
C ASN A 384 12.24 2.92 -16.87
N GLU A 385 12.15 3.17 -18.18
CA GLU A 385 11.05 2.63 -18.99
C GLU A 385 11.00 1.09 -18.94
N PRO A 386 9.80 0.49 -19.08
CA PRO A 386 9.64 -0.97 -19.20
C PRO A 386 10.56 -1.52 -20.29
N GLY A 387 11.42 -2.47 -19.96
CA GLY A 387 12.42 -2.99 -20.90
C GLY A 387 13.67 -3.58 -20.26
N PRO A 388 14.67 -3.98 -21.07
CA PRO A 388 15.85 -4.70 -20.62
C PRO A 388 16.77 -3.90 -19.68
N GLN A 389 16.53 -2.59 -19.54
CA GLN A 389 17.30 -1.68 -18.70
C GLN A 389 16.87 -1.74 -17.23
N ARG A 390 15.70 -2.33 -16.93
CA ARG A 390 15.24 -2.52 -15.55
C ARG A 390 15.98 -3.67 -14.89
N VAL A 391 17.11 -3.36 -14.29
CA VAL A 391 17.99 -4.36 -13.70
C VAL A 391 18.29 -4.04 -12.24
N LEU A 392 18.04 -5.01 -11.37
CA LEU A 392 18.36 -4.96 -9.95
C LEU A 392 19.76 -5.52 -9.74
N GLN A 393 20.66 -4.75 -9.13
CA GLN A 393 22.03 -5.19 -8.86
C GLN A 393 22.13 -5.77 -7.45
N LEU A 394 22.42 -7.07 -7.34
CA LEU A 394 22.57 -7.76 -6.06
C LEU A 394 23.96 -7.58 -5.44
N TYR A 395 25.00 -7.59 -6.27
CA TYR A 395 26.39 -7.43 -5.84
C TYR A 395 27.26 -7.00 -7.04
N ASN A 396 28.51 -6.60 -6.78
CA ASN A 396 29.44 -6.23 -7.84
C ASN A 396 29.82 -7.44 -8.71
N GLY A 397 29.75 -7.28 -10.04
CA GLY A 397 30.06 -8.33 -11.03
C GLY A 397 31.45 -8.94 -10.86
N ASP A 398 32.43 -8.19 -10.35
CA ASP A 398 33.79 -8.68 -10.09
C ASP A 398 33.83 -9.83 -9.07
N LEU A 399 32.82 -9.93 -8.20
CA LEU A 399 32.72 -10.98 -7.19
C LEU A 399 32.08 -12.26 -7.72
N LYS A 400 31.49 -12.24 -8.92
CA LYS A 400 30.71 -13.35 -9.49
C LYS A 400 31.49 -14.66 -9.55
N ASP A 401 32.76 -14.61 -9.96
CA ASP A 401 33.57 -15.82 -10.14
C ASP A 401 34.06 -16.40 -8.80
N ASN A 402 34.06 -15.59 -7.73
CA ASN A 402 34.48 -16.01 -6.40
C ASN A 402 33.31 -16.56 -5.57
N LEU A 403 32.09 -16.12 -5.83
CA LEU A 403 30.90 -16.53 -5.07
C LEU A 403 30.43 -17.94 -5.44
N LYS A 404 30.30 -18.82 -4.45
CA LYS A 404 29.92 -20.23 -4.64
C LYS A 404 28.52 -20.44 -5.23
N ASN A 405 27.61 -19.51 -4.99
CA ASN A 405 26.21 -19.58 -5.42
C ASN A 405 25.87 -18.55 -6.51
N SER A 406 26.87 -18.05 -7.25
CA SER A 406 26.67 -17.08 -8.33
C SER A 406 25.83 -17.61 -9.50
N THR A 407 25.77 -18.94 -9.69
CA THR A 407 24.87 -19.59 -10.66
C THR A 407 23.41 -19.42 -10.28
N GLN A 408 23.10 -19.52 -8.98
CA GLN A 408 21.74 -19.37 -8.47
C GLN A 408 21.36 -17.89 -8.35
N TYR A 409 22.29 -17.06 -7.86
CA TYR A 409 22.08 -15.62 -7.68
C TYR A 409 23.07 -14.86 -8.56
N PRO A 410 22.67 -14.45 -9.79
CA PRO A 410 23.53 -13.66 -10.63
C PRO A 410 23.78 -12.27 -10.00
N PRO A 411 24.85 -11.55 -10.41
CA PRO A 411 25.14 -10.22 -9.87
C PRO A 411 24.02 -9.21 -10.16
N VAL A 412 23.24 -9.48 -11.21
CA VAL A 412 22.16 -8.62 -11.68
C VAL A 412 20.94 -9.47 -12.05
N ILE A 413 19.75 -9.03 -11.63
CA ILE A 413 18.46 -9.63 -11.96
C ILE A 413 17.62 -8.64 -12.77
N PRO A 414 17.23 -8.97 -14.01
CA PRO A 414 16.28 -8.15 -14.77
C PRO A 414 14.88 -8.25 -14.16
N ILE A 415 14.23 -7.12 -13.96
CA ILE A 415 12.82 -7.04 -13.58
C ILE A 415 12.00 -6.97 -14.85
N GLY A 416 11.33 -8.08 -15.18
CA GLY A 416 10.48 -8.17 -16.37
C GLY A 416 9.16 -7.42 -16.21
N ASP A 417 8.53 -7.10 -17.34
CA ASP A 417 7.21 -6.44 -17.39
C ASP A 417 6.07 -7.31 -16.84
N ASN A 418 6.39 -8.57 -16.51
CA ASN A 418 5.49 -9.53 -15.89
C ASN A 418 5.47 -9.45 -14.35
N VAL A 419 6.17 -8.49 -13.75
CA VAL A 419 6.20 -8.26 -12.30
C VAL A 419 5.51 -6.93 -11.98
N ILE A 420 4.53 -6.98 -11.08
CA ILE A 420 3.87 -5.78 -10.53
C ILE A 420 4.14 -5.71 -9.03
N PHE A 421 4.54 -4.54 -8.57
CA PHE A 421 4.75 -4.26 -7.15
C PHE A 421 3.53 -3.55 -6.57
N VAL A 422 3.10 -4.00 -5.39
CA VAL A 422 2.03 -3.39 -4.62
C VAL A 422 2.53 -3.10 -3.22
N GLY A 423 2.27 -1.93 -2.67
CA GLY A 423 2.57 -1.59 -1.28
C GLY A 423 1.29 -1.30 -0.51
N THR A 424 1.12 -1.84 0.70
CA THR A 424 0.04 -1.43 1.60
C THR A 424 0.58 -0.46 2.65
N VAL A 425 -0.20 0.57 2.96
CA VAL A 425 0.23 1.70 3.79
C VAL A 425 -0.84 2.04 4.78
N ASN A 426 -0.46 2.15 6.05
CA ASN A 426 -1.33 2.62 7.11
C ASN A 426 -1.13 4.12 7.27
N LEU A 427 -2.20 4.92 7.23
CA LEU A 427 -2.13 6.38 7.38
C LEU A 427 -2.10 6.84 8.87
N ASP A 428 -1.63 5.97 9.76
CA ASP A 428 -1.67 6.19 11.22
C ASP A 428 -0.35 6.83 11.72
N ASP A 429 -0.42 7.62 12.81
CA ASP A 429 0.72 8.36 13.40
C ASP A 429 1.93 7.50 13.79
N SER A 430 1.75 6.19 13.90
CA SER A 430 2.80 5.21 14.25
C SER A 430 3.69 4.80 13.08
N THR A 431 3.56 5.44 11.92
CA THR A 431 4.25 5.05 10.68
C THR A 431 5.02 6.19 10.05
N TYR A 432 5.96 5.87 9.16
CA TYR A 432 6.73 6.89 8.46
C TYR A 432 5.92 7.47 7.29
N HIS A 433 5.99 8.79 7.15
CA HIS A 433 5.46 9.47 5.97
C HIS A 433 6.37 9.17 4.77
N PHE A 434 5.77 9.05 3.59
CA PHE A 434 6.52 8.93 2.35
C PHE A 434 7.05 10.28 1.89
N SER A 435 8.25 10.28 1.32
CA SER A 435 8.73 11.43 0.57
C SER A 435 8.05 11.51 -0.80
N ASP A 436 8.09 12.71 -1.36
CA ASP A 436 7.64 12.99 -2.73
C ASP A 436 8.32 12.05 -3.74
N LYS A 437 9.58 11.63 -3.49
CA LYS A 437 10.28 10.68 -4.37
C LYS A 437 9.56 9.34 -4.48
N VAL A 438 8.97 8.83 -3.41
CA VAL A 438 8.22 7.57 -3.47
C VAL A 438 6.87 7.79 -4.14
N LEU A 439 6.20 8.88 -3.79
CA LEU A 439 4.86 9.20 -4.28
C LEU A 439 4.84 9.50 -5.79
N ASP A 440 5.87 10.18 -6.31
CA ASP A 440 6.00 10.50 -7.74
C ASP A 440 6.13 9.26 -8.64
N ARG A 441 6.56 8.12 -8.06
CA ARG A 441 6.86 6.87 -8.78
C ARG A 441 5.77 5.82 -8.63
N ALA A 442 4.69 6.13 -7.90
CA ALA A 442 3.67 5.16 -7.54
C ALA A 442 2.25 5.69 -7.79
N ASN A 443 1.36 4.80 -8.19
CA ASN A 443 -0.07 5.10 -8.20
C ASN A 443 -0.62 4.90 -6.80
N VAL A 444 -0.96 5.99 -6.11
CA VAL A 444 -1.53 5.96 -4.76
C VAL A 444 -3.06 5.89 -4.83
N ILE A 445 -3.64 4.84 -4.26
CA ILE A 445 -5.09 4.68 -4.10
C ILE A 445 -5.41 4.75 -2.62
N THR A 446 -6.22 5.74 -2.26
CA THR A 446 -6.76 5.87 -0.90
C THR A 446 -8.07 5.12 -0.80
N LEU A 447 -8.10 4.07 0.02
CA LEU A 447 -9.30 3.27 0.29
C LEU A 447 -10.07 3.88 1.46
N ASN A 448 -11.34 4.15 1.23
CA ASN A 448 -12.24 4.70 2.26
C ASN A 448 -12.98 3.59 3.00
N VAL A 449 -13.23 3.80 4.29
CA VAL A 449 -14.13 2.92 5.06
C VAL A 449 -15.56 3.24 4.66
N LEU A 450 -16.25 2.26 4.05
CA LEU A 450 -17.67 2.39 3.77
C LEU A 450 -18.49 2.32 5.07
N ASN A 451 -19.58 3.09 5.12
CA ASN A 451 -20.47 3.11 6.27
C ASN A 451 -21.08 1.72 6.53
N PHE A 452 -21.00 1.27 7.79
CA PHE A 452 -21.52 -0.02 8.24
C PHE A 452 -22.99 -0.28 7.83
N GLY A 453 -23.81 0.76 7.66
CA GLY A 453 -25.18 0.63 7.18
C GLY A 453 -25.33 -0.04 5.80
N ASN A 454 -24.28 -0.02 4.97
CA ASN A 454 -24.29 -0.61 3.63
C ASN A 454 -24.07 -2.13 3.64
N LEU A 455 -23.51 -2.72 4.71
CA LEU A 455 -23.36 -4.19 4.86
C LEU A 455 -24.70 -4.93 4.74
N ARG A 456 -25.80 -4.32 5.21
CA ARG A 456 -27.15 -4.92 5.21
C ARG A 456 -27.76 -5.04 3.82
N LYS A 457 -27.26 -4.30 2.83
CA LYS A 457 -27.74 -4.36 1.43
C LYS A 457 -27.11 -5.54 0.68
N VAL A 458 -25.82 -5.79 0.90
CA VAL A 458 -25.07 -6.87 0.25
C VAL A 458 -25.59 -8.25 0.66
N SER A 459 -25.93 -8.45 1.95
CA SER A 459 -26.47 -9.73 2.45
C SER A 459 -27.84 -10.13 1.87
N LYS A 460 -28.53 -9.23 1.14
CA LYS A 460 -29.82 -9.55 0.48
C LYS A 460 -29.66 -9.99 -0.98
N GLU A 461 -28.55 -9.66 -1.64
CA GLU A 461 -28.31 -10.00 -3.05
C GLU A 461 -27.68 -11.38 -3.24
N GLU A 462 -27.16 -12.01 -2.18
CA GLU A 462 -26.42 -13.28 -2.19
C GLU A 462 -27.26 -14.55 -2.54
N LYS A 463 -28.55 -14.45 -2.82
CA LYS A 463 -29.40 -15.65 -3.06
C LYS A 463 -29.47 -16.16 -4.50
N GLY A 464 -28.62 -15.70 -5.42
CA GLY A 464 -28.61 -16.35 -6.73
C GLY A 464 -27.51 -15.92 -7.67
N THR A 465 -26.38 -16.61 -7.65
CA THR A 465 -25.75 -17.16 -8.87
C THR A 465 -24.58 -18.07 -8.50
N THR A 466 -24.82 -19.38 -8.50
CA THR A 466 -23.74 -20.39 -8.54
C THR A 466 -23.39 -20.61 -9.99
N ILE A 467 -22.35 -19.94 -10.50
CA ILE A 467 -21.74 -20.24 -11.80
C ILE A 467 -20.43 -20.99 -11.56
N LEU A 468 -20.21 -22.02 -12.37
CA LEU A 468 -19.22 -23.08 -12.26
C LEU A 468 -17.78 -22.56 -12.05
N LYS A 469 -17.06 -23.19 -11.12
CA LYS A 469 -15.61 -23.04 -10.94
C LYS A 469 -14.89 -23.59 -12.17
N GLU A 470 -14.50 -22.72 -13.09
CA GLU A 470 -13.40 -23.01 -14.01
C GLU A 470 -12.16 -22.26 -13.51
N ASN A 471 -11.09 -23.00 -13.23
CA ASN A 471 -9.83 -22.45 -12.73
C ASN A 471 -9.10 -21.76 -13.90
N ARG A 472 -9.56 -20.57 -14.30
CA ARG A 472 -9.06 -19.83 -15.46
C ARG A 472 -7.98 -18.85 -15.01
N THR A 473 -6.72 -19.11 -15.37
CA THR A 473 -5.60 -18.18 -15.13
C THR A 473 -5.50 -17.16 -16.27
N VAL A 474 -5.40 -15.87 -15.93
CA VAL A 474 -5.15 -14.79 -16.91
C VAL A 474 -3.68 -14.83 -17.33
N SER A 475 -3.41 -14.94 -18.64
CA SER A 475 -2.04 -14.91 -19.18
C SER A 475 -1.49 -13.47 -19.24
N LEU A 476 -0.16 -13.32 -19.29
CA LEU A 476 0.47 -12.00 -19.41
C LEU A 476 0.07 -11.30 -20.72
N GLU A 477 -0.04 -12.03 -21.83
CA GLU A 477 -0.44 -11.48 -23.12
C GLU A 477 -1.86 -10.88 -23.07
N LEU A 478 -2.77 -11.56 -22.39
CA LEU A 478 -4.13 -11.08 -22.18
C LEU A 478 -4.16 -9.85 -21.27
N PHE A 479 -3.38 -9.86 -20.19
CA PHE A 479 -3.24 -8.72 -19.29
C PHE A 479 -2.65 -7.49 -20.02
N ASN A 480 -1.63 -7.72 -20.87
CA ASN A 480 -1.03 -6.67 -21.70
C ASN A 480 -1.99 -6.16 -22.79
N ASN A 481 -2.90 -7.00 -23.30
CA ASN A 481 -3.95 -6.52 -24.21
C ASN A 481 -4.90 -5.54 -23.51
N TYR A 482 -5.21 -5.75 -22.22
CA TYR A 482 -5.92 -4.76 -21.43
C TYR A 482 -5.13 -3.45 -21.29
N ARG A 483 -3.80 -3.53 -21.11
CA ARG A 483 -2.91 -2.36 -21.04
C ARG A 483 -2.92 -1.55 -22.35
N ARG A 484 -2.81 -2.23 -23.50
CA ARG A 484 -2.85 -1.59 -24.84
C ARG A 484 -4.19 -0.94 -25.18
N MET A 485 -5.29 -1.33 -24.54
CA MET A 485 -6.57 -0.61 -24.68
C MET A 485 -6.51 0.80 -24.08
N LEU A 486 -5.68 1.02 -23.06
CA LEU A 486 -5.46 2.35 -22.49
C LEU A 486 -4.60 3.22 -23.42
N ASP A 487 -3.57 2.64 -24.05
CA ASP A 487 -2.68 3.37 -24.98
C ASP A 487 -3.37 3.87 -26.26
N ARG A 488 -4.59 3.37 -26.57
CA ARG A 488 -5.43 3.91 -27.65
C ARG A 488 -5.99 5.30 -27.34
N PHE A 489 -5.99 5.68 -26.07
CA PHE A 489 -6.19 7.06 -25.63
C PHE A 489 -4.78 7.61 -25.36
N GLY A 490 -4.25 8.38 -26.30
CA GLY A 490 -2.86 8.84 -26.28
C GLY A 490 -2.42 9.55 -24.99
N PRO A 491 -1.11 9.81 -24.83
CA PRO A 491 -0.57 10.44 -23.62
C PRO A 491 -1.22 11.82 -23.43
N TRP A 492 -1.73 12.06 -22.22
CA TRP A 492 -2.19 13.37 -21.76
C TRP A 492 -1.00 14.24 -21.36
#